data_AF-A0A944PKA1-F1
#
_entry.id   AF-A0A944PKA1-F1
#
_cell.length_a   1.000
_cell.length_b   1.000
_cell.length_c   1.000
_cell.angle_alpha   90.00
_cell.angle_beta   90.00
_cell.angle_gamma   90.00
#
_symmetry.space_group_name_H-M   'P 1'
#
loop_
_entity.id
_entity.type
_entity.pdbx_description
1 polymer ?
#
loop_
_entity_poly.entity_id
_entity_poly.type
_entity_poly.pdbx_seq_one_letter_code
_entity_poly.pdbx_strand_id
1 'polypeptide(L)'
;MELGRQPRIRVWAAAAVLAGVSLPSGCSSDAGSGAGGSAAAVGVPVVGVPVVQTGTGPADPAAAEAQIEKNWAALFDPKVTAEEKAGLVENGELLQPLLEGLAGRPGADKASAEVTEVVFTSPTEARVTYDLLVSGFPVLDGRTADVVLEDGVWKISTKSLCGLAELSGSSTSVPGC
;
A
#
# COMPACT_ATOMS: atom_id res chain seq x y z
N MET A 1 55.78 4.51 -9.49
CA MET A 1 56.05 5.81 -10.13
C MET A 1 55.14 5.93 -11.33
N GLU A 2 54.72 7.16 -11.61
CA GLU A 2 53.86 7.64 -12.70
C GLU A 2 52.35 7.73 -12.44
N LEU A 3 51.94 9.00 -12.34
CA LEU A 3 50.62 9.56 -12.18
C LEU A 3 49.80 9.45 -13.47
N GLY A 4 48.48 9.29 -13.33
CA GLY A 4 47.56 9.37 -14.46
C GLY A 4 46.14 9.73 -14.08
N ARG A 5 45.96 10.82 -13.33
CA ARG A 5 44.67 11.45 -13.06
C ARG A 5 44.07 11.97 -14.38
N GLN A 6 42.86 11.55 -14.72
CA GLN A 6 42.02 12.21 -15.73
C GLN A 6 40.64 12.50 -15.14
N PRO A 7 40.34 13.76 -14.81
CA PRO A 7 39.00 14.23 -14.50
C PRO A 7 38.32 14.67 -15.81
N ARG A 8 37.12 14.18 -16.09
CA ARG A 8 36.27 14.79 -17.13
C ARG A 8 35.06 15.44 -16.48
N ILE A 9 35.35 16.62 -15.94
CA ILE A 9 34.37 17.64 -15.58
C ILE A 9 33.76 18.14 -16.91
N ARG A 10 32.43 18.07 -17.03
CA ARG A 10 31.68 18.86 -18.02
C ARG A 10 30.81 19.85 -17.24
N VAL A 11 31.29 21.09 -17.19
CA VAL A 11 30.54 22.29 -16.79
C VAL A 11 30.20 23.04 -18.07
N TRP A 12 28.93 23.34 -18.34
CA TRP A 12 28.43 24.54 -19.05
C TRP A 12 26.97 24.78 -18.60
N ALA A 13 26.75 25.76 -17.71
CA ALA A 13 25.99 27.02 -17.91
C ALA A 13 24.45 26.85 -18.02
N ALA A 14 23.62 27.25 -17.03
CA ALA A 14 23.12 28.61 -16.73
C ALA A 14 22.49 29.30 -17.98
N ALA A 15 21.30 29.89 -18.01
CA ALA A 15 20.26 30.21 -17.04
C ALA A 15 18.97 30.59 -17.82
N ALA A 16 17.79 30.56 -17.20
CA ALA A 16 16.70 31.53 -17.48
C ALA A 16 15.61 31.44 -16.41
N VAL A 17 15.48 32.53 -15.66
CA VAL A 17 14.44 32.83 -14.69
C VAL A 17 13.15 33.20 -15.43
N LEU A 18 12.00 32.65 -15.05
CA LEU A 18 10.72 33.33 -15.20
C LEU A 18 9.90 33.19 -13.93
N ALA A 19 9.45 34.34 -13.45
CA ALA A 19 8.79 34.57 -12.19
C ALA A 19 7.26 34.51 -12.32
N GLY A 20 6.60 34.14 -11.21
CA GLY A 20 5.34 34.72 -10.74
C GLY A 20 4.03 34.20 -11.35
N VAL A 21 3.12 33.73 -10.49
CA VAL A 21 1.94 34.49 -10.03
C VAL A 21 1.16 33.62 -9.03
N SER A 22 1.00 34.13 -7.81
CA SER A 22 0.11 33.60 -6.77
C SER A 22 -1.24 34.34 -6.82
N LEU A 23 -2.34 33.59 -6.70
CA LEU A 23 -3.70 34.13 -6.57
C LEU A 23 -4.32 33.61 -5.27
N PRO A 24 -4.66 34.47 -4.29
CA PRO A 24 -5.62 34.14 -3.25
C PRO A 24 -7.03 34.49 -3.74
N SER A 25 -7.85 33.47 -3.97
CA SER A 25 -9.30 33.65 -4.16
C SER A 25 -9.96 33.74 -2.79
N GLY A 26 -10.12 34.98 -2.31
CA GLY A 26 -11.15 35.31 -1.32
C GLY A 26 -12.48 35.52 -2.03
N CYS A 27 -13.55 34.91 -1.53
CA CYS A 27 -14.89 35.44 -1.72
C CYS A 27 -15.69 35.29 -0.43
N SER A 28 -15.95 36.45 0.15
CA SER A 28 -16.82 36.74 1.26
C SER A 28 -18.22 37.01 0.70
N SER A 29 -19.26 36.45 1.31
CA SER A 29 -20.65 36.89 1.09
C SER A 29 -21.35 37.00 2.44
N ASP A 30 -21.76 38.25 2.70
CA ASP A 30 -22.41 38.81 3.88
C ASP A 30 -23.91 38.45 3.94
N ALA A 31 -24.43 38.23 5.15
CA ALA A 31 -25.68 38.82 5.70
C ALA A 31 -26.31 37.90 6.76
N GLY A 32 -26.34 38.37 8.01
CA GLY A 32 -27.17 37.74 9.04
C GLY A 32 -26.74 37.98 10.49
N SER A 33 -26.35 39.20 10.87
CA SER A 33 -26.29 39.54 12.31
C SER A 33 -27.66 40.03 12.78
N GLY A 34 -28.36 39.18 13.52
CA GLY A 34 -29.63 39.49 14.16
C GLY A 34 -29.85 38.64 15.40
N ALA A 35 -29.84 39.32 16.55
CA ALA A 35 -30.45 38.99 17.84
C ALA A 35 -29.92 37.78 18.64
N GLY A 36 -29.06 38.08 19.62
CA GLY A 36 -29.40 38.06 21.05
C GLY A 36 -29.97 36.78 21.67
N GLY A 37 -29.31 36.31 22.73
CA GLY A 37 -29.97 35.54 23.79
C GLY A 37 -29.09 34.48 24.44
N SER A 38 -28.55 34.79 25.63
CA SER A 38 -28.15 33.79 26.61
C SER A 38 -29.33 32.85 26.92
N ALA A 39 -29.13 31.53 26.84
CA ALA A 39 -29.43 30.57 27.92
C ALA A 39 -29.45 29.11 27.41
N ALA A 40 -28.82 28.25 28.22
CA ALA A 40 -29.18 26.88 28.55
C ALA A 40 -29.18 25.78 27.47
N ALA A 41 -28.51 24.68 27.85
CA ALA A 41 -28.37 23.43 27.12
C ALA A 41 -29.71 22.71 26.90
N VAL A 42 -29.89 22.16 25.69
CA VAL A 42 -30.55 20.86 25.46
C VAL A 42 -29.88 20.22 24.24
N GLY A 43 -29.30 19.04 24.40
CA GLY A 43 -28.68 18.29 23.32
C GLY A 43 -29.72 17.82 22.30
N VAL A 44 -29.50 18.16 21.04
CA VAL A 44 -30.19 17.56 19.89
C VAL A 44 -29.24 16.55 19.23
N PRO A 45 -29.70 15.34 18.87
CA PRO A 45 -28.86 14.38 18.17
C PRO A 45 -28.60 14.91 16.77
N VAL A 46 -27.33 15.12 16.42
CA VAL A 46 -26.92 15.27 15.03
C VAL A 46 -27.17 13.93 14.37
N VAL A 47 -28.29 13.83 13.64
CA VAL A 47 -28.49 12.77 12.66
C VAL A 47 -27.40 12.99 11.61
N GLY A 48 -26.39 12.12 11.63
CA GLY A 48 -25.32 12.11 10.64
C GLY A 48 -25.94 12.01 9.26
N VAL A 49 -25.77 13.05 8.46
CA VAL A 49 -26.14 13.01 7.05
C VAL A 49 -25.24 11.93 6.42
N PRO A 50 -25.79 10.89 5.75
CA PRO A 50 -24.94 9.92 5.08
C PRO A 50 -24.17 10.67 3.98
N VAL A 51 -22.85 10.75 4.14
CA VAL A 51 -21.96 11.17 3.06
C VAL A 51 -22.10 10.13 1.97
N VAL A 52 -22.70 10.52 0.85
CA VAL A 52 -22.75 9.68 -0.35
C VAL A 52 -21.31 9.56 -0.84
N GLN A 53 -20.68 8.42 -0.57
CA GLN A 53 -19.32 8.15 -1.04
C GLN A 53 -19.36 8.02 -2.57
N THR A 54 -18.85 9.04 -3.27
CA THR A 54 -18.66 9.02 -4.73
C THR A 54 -17.32 8.37 -5.10
N GLY A 55 -16.94 7.30 -4.41
CA GLY A 55 -15.65 6.63 -4.59
C GLY A 55 -15.81 5.15 -4.90
N THR A 56 -15.00 4.64 -5.82
CA THR A 56 -14.84 3.21 -6.12
C THR A 56 -14.06 2.46 -5.04
N GLY A 57 -14.00 2.96 -3.80
CA GLY A 57 -13.13 2.43 -2.74
C GLY A 57 -13.90 1.99 -1.49
N PRO A 58 -13.21 1.43 -0.50
CA PRO A 58 -13.82 0.95 0.74
C PRO A 58 -14.37 2.11 1.59
N ALA A 59 -15.18 1.75 2.60
CA ALA A 59 -15.78 2.72 3.51
C ALA A 59 -14.74 3.58 4.24
N ASP A 60 -13.60 2.97 4.62
CA ASP A 60 -12.44 3.66 5.23
C ASP A 60 -11.16 3.29 4.46
N PRO A 61 -10.78 4.08 3.44
CA PRO A 61 -9.58 3.84 2.63
C PRO A 61 -8.28 3.88 3.43
N ALA A 62 -8.16 4.77 4.43
CA ALA A 62 -6.93 4.91 5.19
C ALA A 62 -6.70 3.70 6.12
N ALA A 63 -7.76 3.22 6.77
CA ALA A 63 -7.67 2.00 7.58
C ALA A 63 -7.40 0.76 6.70
N ALA A 64 -8.01 0.69 5.51
CA ALA A 64 -7.79 -0.37 4.55
C ALA A 64 -6.33 -0.40 4.07
N GLU A 65 -5.77 0.75 3.69
CA GLU A 65 -4.38 0.90 3.24
C GLU A 65 -3.40 0.46 4.35
N ALA A 66 -3.58 0.94 5.57
CA ALA A 66 -2.75 0.55 6.71
C ALA A 66 -2.83 -0.97 7.01
N GLN A 67 -4.00 -1.59 6.84
CA GLN A 67 -4.14 -3.04 7.01
C GLN A 67 -3.42 -3.80 5.88
N ILE A 68 -3.54 -3.34 4.64
CA ILE A 68 -2.85 -3.92 3.48
C ILE A 68 -1.33 -3.90 3.69
N GLU A 69 -0.75 -2.76 4.03
CA GLU A 69 0.69 -2.62 4.28
C GLU A 69 1.18 -3.54 5.41
N LYS A 70 0.44 -3.57 6.53
CA LYS A 70 0.74 -4.44 7.66
C LYS A 70 0.71 -5.92 7.27
N ASN A 71 -0.33 -6.35 6.58
CA ASN A 71 -0.50 -7.75 6.19
C ASN A 71 0.54 -8.17 5.16
N TRP A 72 0.91 -7.26 4.25
CA TRP A 72 2.00 -7.47 3.29
C TRP A 72 3.34 -7.68 4.01
N ALA A 73 3.67 -6.83 4.98
CA ALA A 73 4.89 -6.99 5.78
C ALA A 73 4.89 -8.31 6.58
N ALA A 74 3.76 -8.68 7.19
CA ALA A 74 3.61 -9.91 7.96
C ALA A 74 3.75 -11.18 7.10
N LEU A 75 3.34 -11.14 5.83
CA LEU A 75 3.53 -12.27 4.90
C LEU A 75 5.01 -12.63 4.71
N PHE A 76 5.90 -11.63 4.73
CA PHE A 76 7.34 -11.82 4.58
C PHE A 76 8.11 -11.97 5.91
N ASP A 77 7.50 -11.63 7.05
CA ASP A 77 8.16 -11.76 8.35
C ASP A 77 8.44 -13.25 8.66
N PRO A 78 9.70 -13.67 8.90
CA PRO A 78 10.04 -15.05 9.24
C PRO A 78 9.52 -15.49 10.61
N LYS A 79 9.05 -14.56 11.45
CA LYS A 79 8.47 -14.86 12.77
C LYS A 79 7.00 -15.23 12.69
N VAL A 80 6.32 -14.89 11.60
CA VAL A 80 4.90 -15.24 11.38
C VAL A 80 4.84 -16.66 10.84
N THR A 81 4.05 -17.51 11.48
CA THR A 81 3.90 -18.92 11.11
C THR A 81 3.16 -19.07 9.77
N ALA A 82 3.31 -20.22 9.10
CA ALA A 82 2.59 -20.47 7.84
C ALA A 82 1.06 -20.43 8.02
N GLU A 83 0.55 -20.87 9.16
CA GLU A 83 -0.88 -20.80 9.53
C GLU A 83 -1.34 -19.34 9.67
N GLU A 84 -0.58 -18.51 10.40
CA GLU A 84 -0.89 -17.08 10.49
C GLU A 84 -0.82 -16.39 9.13
N LYS A 85 0.15 -16.75 8.27
CA LYS A 85 0.24 -16.26 6.89
C LYS A 85 -0.94 -16.69 6.03
N ALA A 86 -1.50 -17.89 6.24
CA ALA A 86 -2.69 -18.33 5.54
C ALA A 86 -3.89 -17.41 5.82
N GLY A 87 -4.00 -16.87 7.04
CA GLY A 87 -5.01 -15.85 7.38
C GLY A 87 -4.86 -14.52 6.62
N LEU A 88 -3.69 -14.27 6.02
CA LEU A 88 -3.39 -13.06 5.24
C LEU A 88 -3.58 -13.24 3.74
N VAL A 89 -3.92 -14.45 3.29
CA VAL A 89 -4.06 -14.79 1.88
C VAL A 89 -5.49 -15.26 1.60
N GLU A 90 -6.07 -14.78 0.51
CA GLU A 90 -7.36 -15.22 0.00
C GLU A 90 -7.34 -16.76 -0.19
N ASN A 91 -8.35 -17.44 0.35
CA ASN A 91 -8.39 -18.91 0.39
C ASN A 91 -7.14 -19.57 1.00
N GLY A 92 -6.45 -18.90 1.93
CA GLY A 92 -5.11 -19.29 2.39
C GLY A 92 -5.00 -20.68 3.01
N GLU A 93 -6.09 -21.24 3.54
CA GLU A 93 -6.10 -22.61 4.06
C GLU A 93 -5.81 -23.66 2.98
N LEU A 94 -6.17 -23.39 1.72
CA LEU A 94 -5.84 -24.25 0.59
C LEU A 94 -4.36 -24.11 0.17
N LEU A 95 -3.69 -23.05 0.63
CA LEU A 95 -2.34 -22.64 0.22
C LEU A 95 -1.31 -22.88 1.34
N GLN A 96 -1.69 -23.49 2.45
CA GLN A 96 -0.77 -23.77 3.55
C GLN A 96 0.49 -24.55 3.11
N PRO A 97 0.41 -25.61 2.28
CA PRO A 97 1.61 -26.30 1.79
C PRO A 97 2.53 -25.40 0.96
N LEU A 98 1.95 -24.45 0.22
CA LEU A 98 2.72 -23.46 -0.54
C LEU A 98 3.45 -22.51 0.41
N LEU A 99 2.76 -21.97 1.41
CA LEU A 99 3.34 -21.05 2.40
C LEU A 99 4.47 -21.70 3.20
N GLU A 100 4.31 -22.96 3.61
CA GLU A 100 5.35 -23.76 4.26
C GLU A 100 6.56 -23.97 3.33
N GLY A 101 6.30 -24.31 2.06
CA GLY A 101 7.34 -24.48 1.05
C GLY A 101 8.14 -23.20 0.81
N LEU A 102 7.47 -22.03 0.77
CA LEU A 102 8.13 -20.73 0.62
C LEU A 102 8.98 -20.38 1.85
N ALA A 103 8.46 -20.61 3.06
CA ALA A 103 9.18 -20.34 4.30
C ALA A 103 10.43 -21.24 4.47
N GLY A 104 10.39 -22.47 3.93
CA GLY A 104 11.52 -23.41 3.99
C GLY A 104 12.66 -23.13 2.99
N ARG A 105 12.53 -22.14 2.10
CA ARG A 105 13.55 -21.88 1.07
C ARG A 105 14.81 -21.22 1.66
N PRO A 106 16.00 -21.54 1.12
CA PRO A 106 17.22 -20.82 1.49
C PRO A 106 17.07 -19.32 1.24
N GLY A 107 17.27 -18.51 2.27
CA GLY A 107 17.19 -17.05 2.21
C GLY A 107 15.78 -16.47 2.32
N ALA A 108 14.75 -17.27 2.61
CA ALA A 108 13.40 -16.78 2.86
C ALA A 108 13.36 -15.78 4.04
N ASP A 109 14.22 -15.96 5.05
CA ASP A 109 14.39 -15.06 6.20
C ASP A 109 14.97 -13.68 5.84
N LYS A 110 15.52 -13.55 4.64
CA LYS A 110 16.12 -12.31 4.12
C LYS A 110 15.22 -11.61 3.13
N ALA A 111 14.15 -12.26 2.68
CA ALA A 111 13.21 -11.68 1.74
C ALA A 111 12.24 -10.76 2.51
N SER A 112 12.02 -9.57 1.98
CA SER A 112 10.97 -8.67 2.44
C SER A 112 10.32 -7.99 1.25
N ALA A 113 9.17 -7.37 1.48
CA ALA A 113 8.51 -6.56 0.50
C ALA A 113 8.05 -5.24 1.11
N GLU A 114 8.22 -4.16 0.37
CA GLU A 114 7.81 -2.81 0.75
C GLU A 114 6.70 -2.35 -0.19
N VAL A 115 5.52 -2.06 0.34
CA VAL A 115 4.42 -1.48 -0.44
C VAL A 115 4.72 -0.01 -0.65
N THR A 116 4.71 0.42 -1.90
CA THR A 116 4.99 1.81 -2.30
C THR A 116 3.74 2.57 -2.71
N GLU A 117 2.67 1.84 -3.07
CA GLU A 117 1.39 2.42 -3.49
C GLU A 117 0.24 1.43 -3.28
N VAL A 118 -0.92 1.94 -2.88
CA VAL A 118 -2.18 1.20 -2.84
C VAL A 118 -3.24 1.94 -3.65
N VAL A 119 -3.86 1.25 -4.60
CA VAL A 119 -4.93 1.79 -5.45
C VAL A 119 -6.18 0.93 -5.31
N PHE A 120 -7.21 1.47 -4.65
CA PHE A 120 -8.51 0.79 -4.54
C PHE A 120 -9.24 0.79 -5.89
N THR A 121 -9.58 -0.41 -6.37
CA THR A 121 -10.32 -0.62 -7.64
C THR A 121 -11.80 -0.88 -7.41
N SER A 122 -12.17 -1.33 -6.21
CA SER A 122 -13.55 -1.48 -5.74
C SER A 122 -13.61 -1.34 -4.21
N PRO A 123 -14.81 -1.37 -3.59
CA PRO A 123 -14.93 -1.44 -2.13
C PRO A 123 -14.25 -2.66 -1.49
N THR A 124 -13.93 -3.70 -2.27
CA THR A 124 -13.40 -4.98 -1.80
C THR A 124 -12.14 -5.43 -2.55
N GLU A 125 -11.59 -4.61 -3.44
CA GLU A 125 -10.40 -4.92 -4.22
C GLU A 125 -9.46 -3.72 -4.28
N ALA A 126 -8.16 -4.00 -4.24
CA ALA A 126 -7.14 -3.01 -4.51
C ALA A 126 -5.96 -3.65 -5.26
N ARG A 127 -5.18 -2.79 -5.91
CA ARG A 127 -3.88 -3.12 -6.47
C ARG A 127 -2.80 -2.45 -5.63
N VAL A 128 -1.80 -3.23 -5.24
CA VAL A 128 -0.59 -2.71 -4.59
C VAL A 128 0.55 -2.65 -5.59
N THR A 129 1.36 -1.62 -5.48
CA THR A 129 2.72 -1.57 -6.06
C THR A 129 3.70 -1.82 -4.92
N TYR A 130 4.68 -2.68 -5.13
CA TYR A 130 5.65 -3.06 -4.12
C TYR A 130 7.03 -3.36 -4.70
N ASP A 131 8.04 -3.18 -3.87
CA ASP A 131 9.40 -3.58 -4.13
C ASP A 131 9.71 -4.86 -3.35
N LEU A 132 10.41 -5.80 -3.99
CA LEU A 132 11.00 -6.97 -3.33
C LEU A 132 12.42 -6.65 -2.95
N LEU A 133 12.76 -6.94 -1.70
CA LEU A 133 14.07 -6.72 -1.13
C LEU A 133 14.69 -8.02 -0.64
N VAL A 134 16.01 -8.08 -0.71
CA VAL A 134 16.81 -9.13 -0.08
C VAL A 134 17.82 -8.47 0.84
N SER A 135 17.78 -8.82 2.13
CA SER A 135 18.62 -8.19 3.16
C SER A 135 18.51 -6.66 3.19
N GLY A 136 17.30 -6.13 2.92
CA GLY A 136 17.02 -4.70 2.91
C GLY A 136 17.43 -3.96 1.64
N PHE A 137 17.93 -4.65 0.61
CA PHE A 137 18.25 -4.04 -0.68
C PHE A 137 17.19 -4.42 -1.73
N PRO A 138 16.60 -3.46 -2.46
CA PRO A 138 15.65 -3.76 -3.52
C PRO A 138 16.34 -4.56 -4.63
N VAL A 139 15.77 -5.72 -4.95
CA VAL A 139 16.23 -6.60 -6.04
C VAL A 139 15.25 -6.60 -7.20
N LEU A 140 14.01 -6.20 -6.97
CA LEU A 140 12.98 -6.10 -7.99
C LEU A 140 11.92 -5.09 -7.57
N ASP A 141 11.83 -3.99 -8.31
CA ASP A 141 11.03 -2.82 -7.99
C ASP A 141 9.74 -2.73 -8.83
N GLY A 142 8.77 -1.97 -8.32
CA GLY A 142 7.56 -1.61 -9.06
C GLY A 142 6.67 -2.80 -9.45
N ARG A 143 6.69 -3.88 -8.66
CA ARG A 143 5.85 -5.05 -8.89
C ARG A 143 4.43 -4.78 -8.45
N THR A 144 3.48 -5.35 -9.17
CA THR A 144 2.07 -5.21 -8.83
C THR A 144 1.46 -6.51 -8.33
N ALA A 145 0.56 -6.41 -7.37
CA ALA A 145 -0.26 -7.51 -6.89
C ALA A 145 -1.68 -7.02 -6.60
N ASP A 146 -2.64 -7.93 -6.71
CA ASP A 146 -4.03 -7.66 -6.35
C ASP A 146 -4.28 -8.15 -4.90
N VAL A 147 -5.01 -7.36 -4.13
CA VAL A 147 -5.46 -7.68 -2.76
C VAL A 147 -6.98 -7.58 -2.70
N VAL A 148 -7.60 -8.42 -1.87
CA VAL A 148 -9.06 -8.55 -1.77
C VAL A 148 -9.50 -8.45 -0.31
N LEU A 149 -10.69 -7.91 -0.07
CA LEU A 149 -11.31 -7.91 1.24
C LEU A 149 -12.12 -9.21 1.41
N GLU A 150 -11.66 -10.09 2.29
CA GLU A 150 -12.31 -11.36 2.61
C GLU A 150 -12.53 -11.42 4.13
N ASP A 151 -13.78 -11.64 4.55
CA ASP A 151 -14.18 -11.72 5.97
C ASP A 151 -13.74 -10.49 6.81
N GLY A 152 -13.72 -9.31 6.20
CA GLY A 152 -13.32 -8.07 6.86
C GLY A 152 -11.80 -7.90 7.02
N VAL A 153 -11.00 -8.74 6.37
CA VAL A 153 -9.54 -8.64 6.33
C VAL A 153 -9.07 -8.42 4.90
N TRP A 154 -8.25 -7.38 4.68
CA TRP A 154 -7.56 -7.22 3.41
C TRP A 154 -6.44 -8.26 3.27
N LYS A 155 -6.61 -9.18 2.32
CA LYS A 155 -5.72 -10.32 2.07
C LYS A 155 -5.04 -10.20 0.71
N ILE A 156 -3.85 -10.78 0.60
CA ILE A 156 -3.20 -10.99 -0.69
C ILE A 156 -4.05 -11.97 -1.50
N SER A 157 -4.39 -11.64 -2.75
CA SER A 157 -5.16 -12.57 -3.59
C SER A 157 -4.39 -13.87 -3.83
N THR A 158 -5.12 -14.98 -4.02
CA THR A 158 -4.51 -16.29 -4.31
C THR A 158 -3.57 -16.18 -5.51
N LYS A 159 -4.03 -15.51 -6.59
CA LYS A 159 -3.24 -15.24 -7.79
C LYS A 159 -1.93 -14.52 -7.51
N SER A 160 -1.95 -13.53 -6.62
CA SER A 160 -0.74 -12.76 -6.28
C SER A 160 0.25 -13.57 -5.47
N LEU A 161 -0.22 -14.42 -4.55
CA LEU A 161 0.66 -15.37 -3.86
C LEU A 161 1.30 -16.36 -4.85
N CYS A 162 0.52 -16.89 -5.79
CA CYS A 162 1.04 -17.78 -6.83
C CYS A 162 2.13 -17.11 -7.68
N GLY A 163 1.92 -15.86 -8.10
CA GLY A 163 2.94 -15.09 -8.82
C GLY A 163 4.21 -14.85 -8.00
N LEU A 164 4.10 -14.60 -6.69
CA LEU A 164 5.26 -14.51 -5.80
C LEU A 164 6.00 -15.86 -5.69
N ALA A 165 5.26 -16.96 -5.64
CA ALA A 165 5.86 -18.29 -5.59
C ALA A 165 6.63 -18.62 -6.87
N GLU A 166 6.09 -18.29 -8.04
CA GLU A 166 6.78 -18.43 -9.32
C GLU A 166 8.09 -17.65 -9.35
N LEU A 167 8.10 -16.40 -8.87
CA LEU A 167 9.31 -15.58 -8.77
C LEU A 167 10.36 -16.20 -7.84
N SER A 168 9.93 -16.89 -6.78
CA SER A 168 10.84 -17.61 -5.90
C SER A 168 11.47 -18.84 -6.57
N GLY A 169 10.99 -19.25 -7.75
CA GLY A 169 11.42 -20.44 -8.48
C GLY A 169 10.67 -21.70 -8.05
N SER A 170 9.40 -21.59 -7.67
CA SER A 170 8.52 -22.74 -7.45
C SER A 170 8.05 -23.27 -8.81
N SER A 171 8.82 -24.17 -9.42
CA SER A 171 8.62 -24.65 -10.80
C SER A 171 7.82 -25.96 -10.93
N THR A 172 7.34 -26.52 -9.82
CA THR A 172 6.39 -27.64 -9.80
C THR A 172 4.99 -27.08 -9.61
N SER A 173 3.98 -27.60 -10.33
CA SER A 173 2.56 -27.28 -10.11
C SER A 173 2.30 -27.20 -8.60
N VAL A 174 2.02 -25.99 -8.15
CA VAL A 174 1.86 -25.66 -6.74
C VAL A 174 0.39 -25.93 -6.43
N PRO A 175 0.02 -26.92 -5.60
CA PRO A 175 -1.39 -27.15 -5.29
C PRO A 175 -2.05 -25.87 -4.76
N GLY A 176 -3.17 -25.46 -5.39
CA GLY A 176 -3.85 -24.19 -5.09
C GLY A 176 -3.43 -23.02 -6.00
N CYS A 177 -2.39 -23.23 -6.79
CA CYS A 177 -2.07 -22.58 -8.05
C CYS A 177 -2.14 -23.63 -9.20
#